data_AF-A0A257ADP2-F1
#
_entry.id   AF-A0A257ADP2-F1
#
_cell.length_a   1.000
_cell.length_b   1.000
_cell.length_c   1.000
_cell.angle_alpha   90.00
_cell.angle_beta   90.00
_cell.angle_gamma   90.00
#
_symmetry.space_group_name_H-M   'P 1'
#
loop_
_entity.id
_entity.type
_entity.pdbx_description
1 polymer ?
#
loop_
_entity_poly.entity_id
_entity_poly.type
_entity_poly.pdbx_seq_one_letter_code
_entity_poly.pdbx_strand_id
1 'polypeptide(L)'
;MVVIREEDFIRLLKYALAFCEERCPEGRDPEACYVLAESLKALKLKPPPCIIDFGGFSKTVFIKIIEDIERRRGKPIEEALEEIRKNGYRSLQDQIDEIDGHFALKLKEIYERRKGEVLKEVEA
;
A
#
# COMPACT_ATOMS: atom_id res chain seq x y z
N MET A 1 21.44 -11.00 15.65
CA MET A 1 20.17 -11.75 15.72
C MET A 1 19.22 -11.05 16.69
N VAL A 2 18.15 -10.46 16.18
CA VAL A 2 17.06 -9.90 17.01
C VAL A 2 15.99 -10.97 17.16
N VAL A 3 15.71 -11.38 18.39
CA VAL A 3 14.64 -12.33 18.72
C VAL A 3 13.52 -11.57 19.41
N ILE A 4 12.31 -11.66 18.88
CA ILE A 4 11.10 -11.06 19.45
C ILE A 4 10.11 -12.18 19.75
N ARG A 5 9.48 -12.16 20.93
CA ARG A 5 8.39 -13.08 21.25
C ARG A 5 7.20 -12.78 20.36
N GLU A 6 6.54 -13.83 19.85
CA GLU A 6 5.38 -13.69 18.97
C GLU A 6 4.31 -12.75 19.56
N GLU A 7 4.03 -12.87 20.86
CA GLU A 7 3.09 -12.01 21.58
C GLU A 7 3.46 -10.52 21.52
N ASP A 8 4.75 -10.20 21.66
CA ASP A 8 5.24 -8.83 21.63
C ASP A 8 5.23 -8.27 20.20
N PHE A 9 5.53 -9.11 19.20
CA PHE A 9 5.38 -8.74 17.80
C PHE A 9 3.91 -8.45 17.44
N ILE A 10 2.98 -9.30 17.89
CA ILE A 10 1.54 -9.07 17.71
C ILE A 10 1.09 -7.75 18.38
N ARG A 11 1.63 -7.40 19.55
CA ARG A 11 1.35 -6.10 20.20
C ARG A 11 1.81 -4.93 19.34
N LEU A 12 3.01 -5.00 18.75
CA LEU A 12 3.51 -3.98 17.82
C LEU A 12 2.64 -3.85 16.56
N LEU A 13 2.21 -4.98 15.98
CA LEU A 13 1.33 -4.96 14.82
C LEU A 13 -0.04 -4.33 15.14
N LYS A 14 -0.60 -4.63 16.32
CA LYS A 14 -1.85 -3.99 16.78
C LYS A 14 -1.68 -2.48 16.98
N TYR A 15 -0.55 -2.05 17.52
CA TYR A 15 -0.23 -0.63 17.66
C TYR A 15 -0.12 0.07 16.30
N ALA A 16 0.56 -0.56 15.33
CA ALA A 16 0.64 -0.04 13.97
C ALA A 16 -0.72 -0.02 13.25
N LEU A 17 -1.58 -1.01 13.51
CA LEU A 17 -2.95 -1.04 13.01
C LEU A 17 -3.80 0.12 13.54
N ALA A 18 -3.69 0.47 14.82
CA ALA A 18 -4.42 1.61 15.37
C ALA A 18 -4.08 2.92 14.64
N PHE A 19 -2.80 3.13 14.33
CA PHE A 19 -2.37 4.27 13.49
C PHE A 19 -2.96 4.22 12.07
N CYS A 20 -3.12 3.01 11.52
CA CYS A 20 -3.75 2.77 10.22
C CYS A 20 -5.28 2.98 10.23
N GLU A 21 -5.95 2.89 11.37
CA GLU A 21 -7.40 3.15 11.43
C GLU A 21 -7.72 4.65 11.48
N GLU A 22 -6.75 5.49 11.89
CA GLU A 22 -6.99 6.91 12.18
C GLU A 22 -6.39 7.90 11.14
N ARG A 23 -5.57 7.46 10.18
CA ARG A 23 -4.91 8.37 9.21
C ARG A 23 -5.14 8.00 7.75
N CYS A 24 -5.43 8.95 6.85
CA CYS A 24 -5.53 8.70 5.40
C CYS A 24 -4.22 8.16 4.77
N PRO A 25 -4.28 7.49 3.59
CA PRO A 25 -3.12 6.90 2.89
C PRO A 25 -1.99 7.90 2.56
N GLU A 26 -2.34 9.17 2.33
CA GLU A 26 -1.44 10.24 1.92
C GLU A 26 -0.27 10.49 2.89
N GLY A 27 -0.45 10.18 4.17
CA GLY A 27 0.60 10.30 5.21
C GLY A 27 1.31 8.99 5.57
N ARG A 28 1.13 7.92 4.79
CA ARG A 28 1.64 6.58 5.11
C ARG A 28 2.79 6.18 4.19
N ASP A 29 3.73 5.43 4.74
CA ASP A 29 4.77 4.77 3.96
C ASP A 29 4.21 3.47 3.32
N PRO A 30 4.15 3.36 1.98
CA PRO A 30 3.68 2.15 1.30
C PRO A 30 4.49 0.90 1.65
N GLU A 31 5.78 1.04 1.98
CA GLU A 31 6.62 -0.08 2.41
C GLU A 31 6.16 -0.62 3.76
N ALA A 32 5.94 0.28 4.73
CA ALA A 32 5.41 -0.09 6.04
C ALA A 32 4.01 -0.71 5.92
N CYS A 33 3.15 -0.19 5.04
CA CYS A 33 1.85 -0.78 4.75
C CYS A 33 1.98 -2.20 4.19
N TYR A 34 2.93 -2.42 3.27
CA TYR A 34 3.21 -3.75 2.74
C TYR A 34 3.65 -4.73 3.83
N VAL A 35 4.61 -4.34 4.67
CA VAL A 35 5.12 -5.18 5.76
C VAL A 35 4.01 -5.51 6.76
N LEU A 36 3.19 -4.53 7.12
CA LEU A 36 2.05 -4.72 8.03
C LEU A 36 1.04 -5.71 7.43
N ALA A 37 0.64 -5.52 6.17
CA ALA A 37 -0.32 -6.38 5.48
C ALA A 37 0.14 -7.84 5.41
N GLU A 38 1.38 -8.07 4.97
CA GLU A 38 1.93 -9.43 4.86
C GLU A 38 2.15 -10.08 6.24
N SER A 39 2.55 -9.31 7.26
CA SER A 39 2.70 -9.82 8.64
C SER A 39 1.35 -10.27 9.21
N LEU A 40 0.29 -9.46 9.05
CA LEU A 40 -1.05 -9.81 9.51
C LEU A 40 -1.60 -11.04 8.80
N LYS A 41 -1.37 -11.14 7.48
CA LYS A 41 -1.75 -12.31 6.68
C LYS A 41 -1.03 -13.57 7.14
N ALA A 42 0.28 -13.52 7.37
CA ALA A 42 1.08 -14.65 7.85
C ALA A 42 0.59 -15.15 9.23
N LEU A 43 0.20 -14.22 10.11
CA LEU A 43 -0.34 -14.50 11.44
C LEU A 43 -1.85 -14.77 11.46
N LYS A 44 -2.52 -14.78 10.30
CA LYS A 44 -3.98 -14.96 10.17
C LYS A 44 -4.79 -13.98 11.03
N LEU A 45 -4.29 -12.76 11.18
CA LEU A 45 -4.97 -11.66 11.88
C LEU A 45 -5.88 -10.88 10.92
N LYS A 46 -6.80 -10.09 11.49
CA LYS A 46 -7.74 -9.26 10.71
C LYS A 46 -6.95 -8.26 9.85
N PRO A 47 -7.28 -8.11 8.55
CA PRO A 47 -6.62 -7.13 7.70
C PRO A 47 -7.03 -5.68 8.07
N PRO A 48 -6.18 -4.69 7.76
CA PRO A 48 -6.52 -3.28 7.85
C PRO A 48 -7.76 -2.92 7.01
N PRO A 49 -8.55 -1.89 7.39
CA PRO A 49 -9.75 -1.48 6.66
C PRO A 49 -9.51 -1.20 5.17
N CYS A 50 -8.42 -0.51 4.82
CA CYS A 50 -8.10 -0.20 3.43
C CYS A 50 -7.95 -1.44 2.54
N ILE A 51 -7.45 -2.56 3.08
CA ILE A 51 -7.34 -3.82 2.34
C ILE A 51 -8.74 -4.35 2.01
N ILE A 52 -9.71 -4.17 2.91
CA ILE A 52 -11.10 -4.56 2.70
C ILE A 52 -11.71 -3.68 1.61
N ASP A 53 -11.51 -2.36 1.71
CA ASP A 53 -12.06 -1.37 0.78
C ASP A 53 -11.53 -1.54 -0.65
N PHE A 54 -10.24 -1.84 -0.81
CA PHE A 54 -9.62 -2.11 -2.11
C PHE A 54 -9.88 -3.54 -2.64
N GLY A 55 -10.61 -4.39 -1.90
CA GLY A 55 -10.89 -5.77 -2.31
C GLY A 55 -9.68 -6.70 -2.24
N GLY A 56 -8.68 -6.34 -1.44
CA GLY A 56 -7.48 -7.11 -1.17
C GLY A 56 -6.20 -6.28 -1.18
N PHE A 57 -5.08 -6.93 -0.85
CA PHE A 57 -3.76 -6.32 -0.87
C PHE A 57 -2.83 -7.24 -1.61
N SER A 58 -2.83 -7.12 -2.92
CA SER A 58 -2.04 -7.96 -3.81
C SER A 58 -1.65 -7.16 -5.04
N LYS A 59 -0.57 -7.58 -5.71
CA LYS A 59 -0.14 -6.99 -6.97
C LYS A 59 -1.28 -6.86 -7.99
N THR A 60 -2.14 -7.87 -8.09
CA THR A 60 -3.28 -7.88 -9.02
C THR A 60 -4.30 -6.79 -8.70
N VAL A 61 -4.54 -6.50 -7.42
CA VAL A 61 -5.43 -5.40 -7.00
C VAL A 61 -4.84 -4.06 -7.42
N PHE A 62 -3.54 -3.82 -7.17
CA PHE A 62 -2.91 -2.56 -7.54
C PHE A 62 -2.82 -2.35 -9.06
N ILE A 63 -2.64 -3.42 -9.83
CA ILE A 63 -2.72 -3.36 -11.30
C ILE A 63 -4.13 -2.92 -11.74
N LYS A 64 -5.19 -3.49 -11.15
CA LYS A 64 -6.56 -3.09 -11.48
C LYS A 64 -6.84 -1.62 -11.14
N ILE A 65 -6.36 -1.14 -9.99
CA ILE A 65 -6.48 0.27 -9.62
C ILE A 65 -5.83 1.16 -10.70
N ILE A 66 -4.62 0.81 -11.15
CA ILE A 66 -3.93 1.51 -12.24
C ILE A 66 -4.77 1.49 -13.52
N GLU A 67 -5.21 0.31 -13.98
CA GLU A 67 -6.01 0.16 -15.20
C GLU A 67 -7.34 0.95 -15.14
N ASP A 68 -7.98 0.99 -13.96
CA ASP A 68 -9.21 1.74 -13.75
C ASP A 68 -8.98 3.26 -13.83
N ILE A 69 -7.86 3.76 -13.31
CA ILE A 69 -7.47 5.18 -13.44
C ILE A 69 -7.14 5.50 -14.90
N GLU A 70 -6.33 4.68 -15.56
CA GLU A 70 -5.97 4.86 -16.98
C GLU A 70 -7.20 4.91 -17.87
N ARG A 71 -8.18 4.02 -17.62
CA ARG A 71 -9.46 4.02 -18.35
C ARG A 71 -10.26 5.31 -18.10
N ARG A 72 -10.31 5.81 -16.86
CA ARG A 72 -11.00 7.09 -16.54
C ARG A 72 -10.33 8.29 -17.21
N ARG A 73 -9.00 8.27 -17.27
CA ARG A 73 -8.17 9.40 -17.75
C ARG A 73 -7.87 9.36 -19.24
N GLY A 74 -8.09 8.21 -19.88
CA GLY A 74 -7.83 7.98 -21.30
C GLY A 74 -6.34 8.06 -21.67
N LYS A 75 -5.44 7.81 -20.72
CA LYS A 75 -3.98 7.91 -20.88
C LYS A 75 -3.23 7.05 -19.85
N PRO A 76 -1.93 6.77 -20.06
CA PRO A 76 -1.11 6.05 -19.11
C PRO A 76 -1.08 6.71 -17.73
N ILE A 77 -0.96 5.91 -16.67
CA ILE A 77 -1.06 6.39 -15.29
C ILE A 77 -0.01 7.46 -14.97
N GLU A 78 1.22 7.31 -15.46
CA GLU A 78 2.29 8.28 -15.23
C GLU A 78 1.95 9.65 -15.86
N GLU A 79 1.36 9.65 -17.05
CA GLU A 79 0.91 10.88 -17.72
C GLU A 79 -0.28 11.51 -17.00
N ALA A 80 -1.22 10.69 -16.52
CA ALA A 80 -2.38 11.16 -15.77
C ALA A 80 -1.98 11.84 -14.45
N LEU A 81 -1.06 11.23 -13.71
CA LEU A 81 -0.58 11.77 -12.43
C LEU A 81 0.21 13.07 -12.64
N GLU A 82 1.08 13.11 -13.64
CA GLU A 82 1.85 14.33 -13.97
C GLU A 82 0.94 15.48 -14.41
N GLU A 83 -0.15 15.18 -15.14
CA GLU A 83 -1.16 16.18 -15.50
C GLU A 83 -1.89 16.73 -14.28
N ILE A 84 -2.37 15.86 -13.38
CA ILE A 84 -3.06 16.26 -12.15
C ILE A 84 -2.14 17.17 -11.32
N ARG A 85 -0.87 16.79 -11.17
CA ARG A 85 0.11 17.58 -10.43
C ARG A 85 0.37 18.95 -11.05
N LYS A 86 0.48 19.03 -12.38
CA LYS A 86 0.72 20.31 -13.09
C LYS A 86 -0.48 21.24 -13.08
N ASN A 87 -1.68 20.68 -13.23
CA ASN A 87 -2.91 21.45 -13.39
C ASN A 87 -3.63 21.72 -12.07
N GLY A 88 -3.20 21.07 -10.99
CA GLY A 88 -3.92 21.02 -9.72
C GLY A 88 -5.20 20.19 -9.79
N TYR A 89 -5.80 19.94 -8.63
CA TYR A 89 -7.08 19.23 -8.55
C TYR A 89 -8.21 20.11 -9.08
N ARG A 90 -8.90 19.63 -10.11
CA ARG A 90 -10.12 20.25 -10.66
C ARG A 90 -11.38 19.55 -10.14
N SER A 91 -11.23 18.34 -9.60
CA SER A 91 -12.31 17.55 -9.02
C SER A 91 -11.82 16.68 -7.85
N LEU A 92 -12.75 16.19 -7.04
CA LEU A 92 -12.46 15.18 -6.01
C LEU A 92 -11.85 13.91 -6.63
N GLN A 93 -12.28 13.55 -7.85
CA GLN A 93 -11.73 12.39 -8.56
C GLN A 93 -10.25 12.59 -8.92
N ASP A 94 -9.79 13.83 -9.13
CA ASP A 94 -8.36 14.10 -9.37
C ASP A 94 -7.54 13.82 -8.12
N GLN A 95 -8.03 14.23 -6.96
CA GLN A 95 -7.38 13.94 -5.69
C GLN A 95 -7.35 12.44 -5.40
N ILE A 96 -8.47 11.74 -5.63
CA ILE A 96 -8.55 10.28 -5.45
C ILE A 96 -7.59 9.56 -6.41
N ASP A 97 -7.62 9.89 -7.70
CA ASP A 97 -6.77 9.24 -8.70
C ASP A 97 -5.28 9.51 -8.43
N GLU A 98 -4.91 10.69 -7.93
CA GLU A 98 -3.53 10.98 -7.58
C GLU A 98 -3.06 10.13 -6.38
N ILE A 99 -3.85 10.10 -5.30
CA ILE A 99 -3.53 9.34 -4.09
C ILE A 99 -3.45 7.84 -4.40
N ASP A 100 -4.49 7.29 -5.01
CA ASP A 100 -4.58 5.86 -5.30
C ASP A 100 -3.54 5.45 -6.35
N GLY A 101 -3.33 6.28 -7.38
CA GLY A 101 -2.36 6.02 -8.44
C GLY A 101 -0.93 5.98 -7.93
N HIS A 102 -0.51 6.97 -7.13
CA HIS A 102 0.81 6.95 -6.52
C HIS A 102 1.01 5.78 -5.57
N PHE A 103 0.00 5.47 -4.75
CA PHE A 103 0.07 4.36 -3.82
C PHE A 103 0.16 3.01 -4.55
N ALA A 104 -0.66 2.79 -5.57
CA ALA A 104 -0.68 1.57 -6.36
C ALA A 104 0.62 1.37 -7.16
N LEU A 105 1.16 2.43 -7.78
CA LEU A 105 2.46 2.38 -8.45
C LEU A 105 3.57 1.98 -7.47
N LYS A 106 3.59 2.60 -6.28
CA LYS A 106 4.63 2.29 -5.30
C LYS A 106 4.54 0.86 -4.80
N LEU A 107 3.34 0.38 -4.51
CA LEU A 107 3.17 -1.02 -4.10
C LEU A 107 3.53 -2.00 -5.21
N LYS A 108 3.18 -1.71 -6.47
CA LYS A 108 3.61 -2.52 -7.61
C LYS A 108 5.13 -2.66 -7.65
N GLU A 109 5.88 -1.57 -7.48
CA GLU A 109 7.35 -1.60 -7.38
C GLU A 109 7.85 -2.47 -6.23
N ILE A 110 7.25 -2.32 -5.04
CA ILE A 110 7.62 -3.06 -3.83
C ILE A 110 7.42 -4.57 -4.04
N TYR A 111 6.28 -4.96 -4.59
CA TYR A 111 5.98 -6.35 -4.91
C TYR A 111 6.97 -6.94 -5.92
N GLU A 112 7.38 -6.18 -6.94
CA GLU A 112 8.38 -6.64 -7.92
C GLU A 112 9.77 -6.77 -7.29
N ARG A 113 10.19 -5.79 -6.48
CA ARG A 113 11.49 -5.81 -5.81
C ARG A 113 11.61 -6.95 -4.82
N ARG A 114 10.54 -7.20 -4.04
CA ARG A 114 10.51 -8.25 -3.01
C ARG A 114 10.22 -9.65 -3.58
N LYS A 115 9.92 -9.75 -4.89
CA LYS A 115 9.69 -11.03 -5.56
C LYS A 115 10.99 -11.86 -5.56
N GLY A 116 11.05 -12.85 -4.68
CA GLY A 116 12.22 -13.73 -4.53
C GLY A 116 13.16 -13.33 -3.40
N GLU A 117 12.80 -12.33 -2.58
CA GLU A 117 13.49 -12.11 -1.30
C GLU A 117 13.19 -13.30 -0.36
N VAL A 118 14.21 -14.11 -0.14
CA VAL A 118 14.28 -15.03 1.01
C VAL A 118 14.52 -14.15 2.23
N LEU A 119 13.76 -14.35 3.32
CA LEU A 119 13.97 -13.69 4.61
C LEU A 119 15.47 -13.69 4.94
N LYS A 120 16.11 -12.53 4.89
CA LYS A 120 17.52 -12.40 5.29
C LYS A 120 17.58 -12.17 6.79
N GLU A 121 18.38 -12.98 7.46
CA GLU A 121 18.70 -12.78 8.86
C GLU A 121 19.41 -11.43 9.03
N VAL A 122 18.92 -10.62 9.96
CA VAL A 122 19.56 -9.36 10.34
C VAL A 122 20.47 -9.64 11.52
N GLU A 123 21.77 -9.69 11.27
CA GLU A 123 22.78 -9.55 12.32
C GLU A 123 22.87 -8.08 12.72
N ALA A 124 22.85 -7.84 14.03
CA ALA A 124 22.90 -6.51 14.62
C ALA A 124 24.34 -6.21 15.03
#